data_AF-A0A1Y2UZG9-F1
#
_entry.id   AF-A0A1Y2UZG9-F1
#
_cell.length_a   1.000
_cell.length_b   1.000
_cell.length_c   1.000
_cell.angle_alpha   90.00
_cell.angle_beta   90.00
_cell.angle_gamma   90.00
#
_symmetry.space_group_name_H-M   'P 1'
#
loop_
_entity.id
_entity.type
_entity.pdbx_description
1 polymer ?
#
loop_
_entity_poly.entity_id
_entity_poly.type
_entity_poly.pdbx_seq_one_letter_code
_entity_poly.pdbx_strand_id
1 'polypeptide(L)'
;MAKHTIYTESPGDGQHDQGADWQNGDIAFLKGTEDFNQADYDALIESGYLHQGATRHPVIILEHSKDYKHFLITTVSAYCSSKENDFLPPWKQSIHRKKSQRDFRAFNGSEKPISRKDYLELVDGQSFPKFKTSWVYTPVSYVVPSSVLSEFDKTIVRLRMDQMSLKSLLWDMKRHRGFAFRWKNDNVLRMLGKRLPTNKGPVSIQASASSLASDSKPATPKPSKPAMTWAAVARSPYSRPRSPSPQPMQRSHPQNPARFVTLRPSKSQAVQA
;
A
#
# COMPACT_ATOMS: atom_id res chain seq x y z
N MET A 1 -30.58 41.21 40.84
CA MET A 1 -29.96 41.28 39.51
C MET A 1 -29.56 39.87 39.08
N ALA A 2 -30.39 39.23 38.27
CA ALA A 2 -30.23 37.84 37.85
C ALA A 2 -29.20 37.73 36.72
N LYS A 3 -28.19 36.86 36.89
CA LYS A 3 -27.23 36.50 35.84
C LYS A 3 -27.79 35.32 35.05
N HIS A 4 -28.36 35.60 33.88
CA HIS A 4 -28.72 34.58 32.90
C HIS A 4 -27.46 33.86 32.42
N THR A 5 -27.36 32.57 32.73
CA THR A 5 -26.37 31.66 32.14
C THR A 5 -27.02 31.07 30.89
N ILE A 6 -26.54 31.43 29.71
CA ILE A 6 -26.98 30.82 28.46
C ILE A 6 -26.20 29.52 28.31
N TYR A 7 -26.89 28.40 28.46
CA TYR A 7 -26.45 27.10 27.97
C TYR A 7 -26.66 27.10 26.46
N THR A 8 -25.58 27.13 25.69
CA THR A 8 -25.66 26.81 24.26
C THR A 8 -25.55 25.30 24.13
N GLU A 9 -26.69 24.69 23.85
CA GLU A 9 -26.83 23.27 23.56
C GLU A 9 -25.95 22.86 22.37
N SER A 10 -25.38 21.66 22.45
CA SER A 10 -24.69 20.99 21.35
C SER A 10 -25.61 20.83 20.14
N PRO A 11 -25.16 21.19 18.93
CA PRO A 11 -25.72 20.58 17.73
C PRO A 11 -25.14 19.17 17.62
N GLY A 12 -26.01 18.17 17.70
CA GLY A 12 -25.69 16.82 17.26
C GLY A 12 -25.36 16.87 15.78
N ASP A 13 -24.10 16.60 15.44
CA ASP A 13 -23.67 16.51 14.05
C ASP A 13 -24.21 15.21 13.46
N GLY A 14 -25.40 15.34 12.86
CA GLY A 14 -25.86 14.46 11.80
C GLY A 14 -24.73 14.31 10.79
N GLN A 15 -24.24 13.08 10.72
CA GLN A 15 -23.20 12.62 9.83
C GLN A 15 -23.70 12.76 8.38
N HIS A 16 -23.61 13.97 7.84
CA HIS A 16 -23.72 14.22 6.43
C HIS A 16 -22.51 13.55 5.77
N ASP A 17 -22.79 12.49 5.00
CA ASP A 17 -21.89 11.92 3.99
C ASP A 17 -21.56 13.03 2.96
N GLN A 18 -20.71 13.98 3.33
CA GLN A 18 -19.99 14.79 2.36
C GLN A 18 -19.01 13.84 1.69
N GLY A 19 -19.37 13.35 0.50
CA GLY A 19 -18.49 12.53 -0.31
C GLY A 19 -17.13 13.24 -0.39
N ALA A 20 -16.10 12.59 0.15
CA ALA A 20 -14.79 13.22 0.27
C ALA A 20 -14.30 13.69 -1.11
N ASP A 21 -14.03 14.99 -1.22
CA ASP A 21 -13.48 15.62 -2.43
C ASP A 21 -12.01 15.20 -2.58
N TRP A 22 -11.81 14.03 -3.20
CA TRP A 22 -10.49 13.48 -3.49
C TRP A 22 -9.98 13.98 -4.83
N GLN A 23 -8.74 14.45 -4.83
CA GLN A 23 -8.05 14.93 -6.02
C GLN A 23 -6.91 14.00 -6.42
N ASN A 24 -6.52 14.05 -7.69
CA ASN A 24 -5.36 13.30 -8.16
C ASN A 24 -4.10 13.73 -7.40
N GLY A 25 -3.36 12.73 -6.92
CA GLY A 25 -2.19 12.86 -6.07
C GLY A 25 -2.49 12.83 -4.58
N ASP A 26 -3.74 12.94 -4.14
CA ASP A 26 -4.08 12.87 -2.72
C ASP A 26 -3.69 11.50 -2.15
N ILE A 27 -3.26 11.51 -0.88
CA ILE A 27 -3.03 10.29 -0.10
C ILE A 27 -4.26 10.02 0.76
N ALA A 28 -5.02 9.00 0.39
CA ALA A 28 -6.12 8.48 1.18
C ALA A 28 -5.65 7.26 2.01
N PHE A 29 -6.55 6.72 2.84
CA PHE A 29 -6.37 5.44 3.50
C PHE A 29 -7.40 4.45 2.97
N LEU A 30 -6.95 3.28 2.53
CA LEU A 30 -7.85 2.19 2.15
C LEU A 30 -8.29 1.47 3.43
N LYS A 31 -9.60 1.52 3.73
CA LYS A 31 -10.19 0.95 4.94
C LYS A 31 -9.91 -0.54 5.07
N GLY A 32 -10.12 -1.09 6.26
CA GLY A 32 -10.06 -2.54 6.47
C GLY A 32 -11.28 -3.22 5.83
N THR A 33 -11.16 -4.51 5.52
CA THR A 33 -12.26 -5.27 4.93
C THR A 33 -13.50 -5.34 5.83
N GLU A 34 -13.30 -5.22 7.14
CA GLU A 34 -14.37 -5.14 8.15
C GLU A 34 -15.22 -3.86 8.06
N ASP A 35 -14.70 -2.82 7.42
CA ASP A 35 -15.40 -1.53 7.27
C ASP A 35 -16.07 -1.41 5.90
N PHE A 36 -15.96 -2.43 5.05
CA PHE A 36 -16.61 -2.44 3.74
C PHE A 36 -18.07 -2.81 3.93
N ASN A 37 -18.97 -2.14 3.20
CA ASN A 37 -20.33 -2.67 3.07
C ASN A 37 -20.29 -4.00 2.28
N GLN A 38 -21.36 -4.77 2.37
CA GLN A 38 -21.40 -6.10 1.75
C GLN A 38 -21.15 -6.06 0.23
N ALA A 39 -21.74 -5.07 -0.47
CA ALA A 39 -21.57 -4.96 -1.91
C ALA A 39 -20.11 -4.68 -2.33
N ASP A 40 -19.41 -3.81 -1.59
CA ASP A 40 -17.99 -3.51 -1.81
C ASP A 40 -17.10 -4.71 -1.45
N TYR A 41 -17.43 -5.42 -0.37
CA TYR A 41 -16.73 -6.64 0.01
C TYR A 41 -16.82 -7.71 -1.08
N ASP A 42 -18.02 -8.00 -1.58
CA ASP A 42 -18.25 -9.01 -2.61
C ASP A 42 -17.54 -8.62 -3.92
N ALA A 43 -17.66 -7.34 -4.30
CA ALA A 43 -17.09 -6.83 -5.54
C ALA A 43 -15.57 -6.79 -5.53
N LEU A 44 -14.94 -6.44 -4.39
CA LEU A 44 -13.49 -6.23 -4.30
C LEU A 44 -12.76 -7.45 -3.72
N ILE A 45 -13.23 -8.01 -2.61
CA ILE A 45 -12.52 -9.05 -1.85
C ILE A 45 -12.94 -10.44 -2.30
N GLU A 46 -14.23 -10.76 -2.26
CA GLU A 46 -14.73 -12.10 -2.60
C GLU A 46 -14.44 -12.47 -4.07
N SER A 47 -14.56 -11.49 -4.97
CA SER A 47 -14.20 -11.65 -6.39
C SER A 47 -12.71 -11.91 -6.64
N GLY A 48 -11.85 -11.70 -5.64
CA GLY A 48 -10.38 -11.78 -5.75
C GLY A 48 -9.74 -10.61 -6.50
N TYR A 49 -10.50 -9.56 -6.81
CA TYR A 49 -10.00 -8.39 -7.53
C TYR A 49 -8.99 -7.56 -6.72
N LEU A 50 -9.31 -7.29 -5.45
CA LEU A 50 -8.46 -6.61 -4.47
C LEU A 50 -7.97 -7.64 -3.46
N HIS A 51 -6.65 -7.82 -3.38
CA HIS A 51 -6.07 -8.72 -2.39
C HIS A 51 -6.30 -8.17 -0.97
N GLN A 52 -6.78 -8.99 -0.02
CA GLN A 52 -7.07 -8.54 1.35
C GLN A 52 -5.88 -7.85 2.02
N GLY A 53 -4.66 -8.37 1.81
CA GLY A 53 -3.41 -7.75 2.29
C GLY A 53 -3.03 -6.40 1.65
N ALA A 54 -3.83 -5.88 0.71
CA ALA A 54 -3.68 -4.52 0.18
C ALA A 54 -4.52 -3.50 0.98
N THR A 55 -5.45 -3.94 1.83
CA THR A 55 -6.28 -3.09 2.69
C THR A 55 -5.52 -2.60 3.93
N ARG A 56 -6.05 -1.57 4.61
CA ARG A 56 -5.40 -0.92 5.76
C ARG A 56 -4.04 -0.29 5.44
N HIS A 57 -3.92 0.25 4.22
CA HIS A 57 -2.71 0.91 3.74
C HIS A 57 -3.02 2.33 3.26
N PRO A 58 -2.09 3.29 3.40
CA PRO A 58 -2.18 4.54 2.66
C PRO A 58 -2.14 4.25 1.15
N VAL A 59 -2.91 5.00 0.39
CA VAL A 59 -3.04 4.85 -1.06
C VAL A 59 -2.95 6.20 -1.73
N ILE A 60 -2.34 6.23 -2.92
CA ILE A 60 -2.30 7.41 -3.78
C ILE A 60 -3.51 7.35 -4.71
N ILE A 61 -4.29 8.43 -4.77
CA ILE A 61 -5.30 8.64 -5.81
C ILE A 61 -4.58 8.98 -7.12
N LEU A 62 -4.64 8.07 -8.10
CA LEU A 62 -3.95 8.22 -9.38
C LEU A 62 -4.84 8.92 -10.42
N GLU A 63 -6.08 8.47 -10.52
CA GLU A 63 -7.12 8.96 -11.43
C GLU A 63 -8.48 8.73 -10.76
N HIS A 64 -9.53 9.41 -11.22
CA HIS A 64 -10.90 9.20 -10.74
C HIS A 64 -11.90 9.15 -11.91
N SER A 65 -13.06 8.57 -11.66
CA SER A 65 -14.20 8.60 -12.58
C SER A 65 -14.76 10.03 -12.70
N LYS A 66 -15.53 10.28 -13.77
CA LYS A 66 -16.13 11.62 -14.03
C LYS A 66 -17.09 12.07 -12.92
N ASP A 67 -17.73 11.12 -12.24
CA ASP A 67 -18.68 11.35 -11.16
C ASP A 67 -18.02 11.34 -9.76
N TYR A 68 -16.68 11.21 -9.68
CA TYR A 68 -15.92 11.17 -8.43
C TYR A 68 -16.37 10.08 -7.45
N LYS A 69 -17.02 9.02 -7.94
CA LYS A 69 -17.44 7.88 -7.11
C LYS A 69 -16.43 6.74 -7.09
N HIS A 70 -15.53 6.69 -8.07
CA HIS A 70 -14.56 5.61 -8.21
C HIS A 70 -13.17 6.18 -8.47
N PHE A 71 -12.18 5.56 -7.84
CA PHE A 71 -10.80 6.05 -7.82
C PHE A 71 -9.86 4.93 -8.23
N LEU A 72 -8.98 5.21 -9.19
CA LEU A 72 -7.82 4.38 -9.46
C LEU A 72 -6.77 4.71 -8.40
N ILE A 73 -6.37 3.71 -7.65
CA ILE A 73 -5.43 3.85 -6.55
C ILE A 73 -4.23 2.93 -6.69
N THR A 74 -3.14 3.29 -6.01
CA THR A 74 -2.03 2.38 -5.71
C THR A 74 -1.64 2.47 -4.25
N THR A 75 -1.28 1.33 -3.66
CA THR A 75 -0.88 1.27 -2.26
C THR A 75 0.52 1.79 -2.04
N VAL A 76 0.72 2.53 -0.95
CA VAL A 76 2.02 2.83 -0.35
C VAL A 76 2.25 1.84 0.78
N SER A 77 3.31 1.06 0.67
CA SER A 77 3.60 -0.04 1.59
C SER A 77 4.81 0.26 2.46
N ALA A 78 4.66 -0.05 3.75
CA ALA A 78 5.74 -0.23 4.73
C ALA A 78 5.77 -1.67 5.24
N TYR A 79 5.22 -2.62 4.46
CA TYR A 79 4.92 -3.97 4.91
C TYR A 79 6.16 -4.63 5.53
N CYS A 80 6.00 -5.16 6.75
CA CYS A 80 7.06 -5.80 7.53
C CYS A 80 8.38 -5.01 7.58
N SER A 81 8.33 -3.68 7.52
CA SER A 81 9.50 -2.81 7.59
C SER A 81 9.40 -1.96 8.84
N SER A 82 10.39 -2.08 9.72
CA SER A 82 10.40 -1.45 11.04
C SER A 82 11.82 -1.25 11.54
N LYS A 83 11.98 -0.65 12.72
CA LYS A 83 13.31 -0.40 13.29
C LYS A 83 14.04 -1.71 13.64
N GLU A 84 13.29 -2.75 14.00
CA GLU A 84 13.80 -4.06 14.42
C GLU A 84 14.47 -4.85 13.29
N ASN A 85 14.18 -4.50 12.03
CA ASN A 85 14.81 -5.10 10.86
C ASN A 85 15.48 -4.08 9.94
N ASP A 86 15.96 -2.97 10.53
CA ASP A 86 16.68 -1.91 9.83
C ASP A 86 15.91 -1.33 8.64
N PHE A 87 14.59 -1.21 8.77
CA PHE A 87 13.70 -0.64 7.77
C PHE A 87 13.78 -1.40 6.44
N LEU A 88 13.82 -2.73 6.50
CA LEU A 88 14.04 -3.60 5.34
C LEU A 88 13.05 -3.32 4.18
N PRO A 89 13.53 -2.95 2.97
CA PRO A 89 12.67 -2.69 1.82
C PRO A 89 12.02 -3.96 1.25
N PRO A 90 10.89 -3.84 0.53
CA PRO A 90 10.12 -4.97 0.04
C PRO A 90 10.93 -5.99 -0.78
N TRP A 91 11.81 -5.57 -1.69
CA TRP A 91 12.58 -6.49 -2.55
C TRP A 91 13.64 -7.30 -1.82
N LYS A 92 14.01 -6.93 -0.58
CA LYS A 92 14.90 -7.73 0.28
C LYS A 92 14.13 -8.74 1.13
N GLN A 93 12.79 -8.67 1.14
CA GLN A 93 11.95 -9.56 1.94
C GLN A 93 11.62 -10.86 1.17
N SER A 94 11.70 -12.00 1.86
CA SER A 94 11.49 -13.32 1.25
C SER A 94 10.10 -13.50 0.61
N ILE A 95 9.06 -12.90 1.20
CA ILE A 95 7.68 -12.91 0.69
C ILE A 95 7.53 -12.18 -0.65
N HIS A 96 8.48 -11.33 -1.00
CA HIS A 96 8.48 -10.54 -2.23
C HIS A 96 9.56 -10.98 -3.23
N ARG A 97 10.20 -12.14 -3.02
CA ARG A 97 11.26 -12.68 -3.90
C ARG A 97 10.89 -12.78 -5.39
N LYS A 98 9.59 -12.85 -5.70
CA LYS A 98 9.06 -12.92 -7.08
C LYS A 98 8.86 -11.53 -7.72
N LYS A 99 8.93 -10.45 -6.93
CA LYS A 99 8.76 -9.08 -7.41
C LYS A 99 10.12 -8.52 -7.81
N SER A 100 10.20 -7.92 -8.99
CA SER A 100 11.43 -7.27 -9.43
C SER A 100 11.67 -6.00 -8.62
N GLN A 101 12.91 -5.78 -8.18
CA GLN A 101 13.30 -4.53 -7.53
C GLN A 101 13.03 -3.30 -8.42
N ARG A 102 13.13 -3.45 -9.75
CA ARG A 102 12.90 -2.36 -10.72
C ARG A 102 11.45 -1.88 -10.80
N ASP A 103 10.53 -2.71 -10.31
CA ASP A 103 9.08 -2.43 -10.30
C ASP A 103 8.66 -1.61 -9.08
N PHE A 104 9.59 -1.34 -8.16
CA PHE A 104 9.34 -0.46 -7.03
C PHE A 104 9.72 0.99 -7.32
N ARG A 105 8.98 1.91 -6.71
CA ARG A 105 9.37 3.30 -6.51
C ARG A 105 9.47 3.55 -5.01
N ALA A 106 10.37 4.44 -4.62
CA ALA A 106 10.57 4.84 -3.23
C ALA A 106 10.22 6.33 -3.10
N PHE A 107 9.56 6.69 -2.00
CA PHE A 107 9.50 8.09 -1.59
C PHE A 107 10.86 8.55 -1.06
N ASN A 108 11.11 9.86 -1.14
CA ASN A 108 12.29 10.46 -0.52
C ASN A 108 12.37 10.05 0.97
N GLY A 109 13.57 9.66 1.42
CA GLY A 109 13.81 9.10 2.76
C GLY A 109 13.85 7.58 2.87
N SER A 110 13.19 6.88 1.96
CA SER A 110 13.17 5.41 1.94
C SER A 110 14.34 4.85 1.13
N GLU A 111 14.73 3.60 1.37
CA GLU A 111 15.77 2.96 0.56
C GLU A 111 15.34 2.96 -0.92
N LYS A 112 16.24 3.41 -1.82
CA LYS A 112 15.99 3.47 -3.25
C LYS A 112 16.21 2.10 -3.91
N PRO A 113 15.30 1.64 -4.78
CA PRO A 113 15.57 0.45 -5.60
C PRO A 113 16.72 0.71 -6.58
N ILE A 114 17.37 -0.36 -7.08
CA ILE A 114 18.38 -0.29 -8.15
C ILE A 114 17.69 0.13 -9.46
N SER A 115 17.41 1.42 -9.56
CA SER A 115 16.68 2.06 -10.64
C SER A 115 17.20 3.49 -10.79
N ARG A 116 17.34 3.95 -12.02
CA ARG A 116 17.73 5.34 -12.32
C ARG A 116 16.62 6.35 -12.07
N LYS A 117 15.42 5.88 -11.72
CA LYS A 117 14.23 6.73 -11.50
C LYS A 117 14.42 7.58 -10.24
N ASP A 118 13.95 8.81 -10.26
CA ASP A 118 14.00 9.68 -9.09
C ASP A 118 13.05 9.22 -7.99
N TYR A 119 13.32 9.70 -6.78
CA TYR A 119 12.43 9.51 -5.65
C TYR A 119 11.06 10.10 -5.97
N LEU A 120 10.03 9.52 -5.36
CA LEU A 120 8.73 10.14 -5.28
C LEU A 120 8.75 11.18 -4.17
N GLU A 121 8.10 12.30 -4.42
CA GLU A 121 8.01 13.40 -3.47
C GLU A 121 6.54 13.72 -3.18
N LEU A 122 6.31 14.16 -1.94
CA LEU A 122 5.07 14.83 -1.57
C LEU A 122 5.23 16.32 -1.84
N VAL A 123 4.13 17.08 -1.78
CA VAL A 123 4.18 18.54 -1.81
C VAL A 123 5.17 19.06 -0.77
N ASP A 124 5.88 20.14 -1.10
CA ASP A 124 6.93 20.72 -0.26
C ASP A 124 6.51 20.87 1.21
N GLY A 125 7.40 20.44 2.10
CA GLY A 125 7.17 20.45 3.55
C GLY A 125 6.36 19.26 4.09
N GLN A 126 5.81 18.40 3.22
CA GLN A 126 5.08 17.20 3.65
C GLN A 126 5.99 15.97 3.71
N SER A 127 5.69 15.06 4.64
CA SER A 127 6.38 13.77 4.76
C SER A 127 5.45 12.68 5.28
N PHE A 128 5.70 11.43 4.89
CA PHE A 128 5.01 10.29 5.49
C PHE A 128 5.45 10.12 6.95
N PRO A 129 4.54 9.74 7.86
CA PRO A 129 4.88 9.40 9.24
C PRO A 129 5.98 8.33 9.35
N LYS A 130 5.98 7.37 8.41
CA LYS A 130 7.09 6.42 8.23
C LYS A 130 7.96 6.80 7.04
N PHE A 131 8.67 7.91 7.16
CA PHE A 131 9.54 8.47 6.13
C PHE A 131 10.55 7.48 5.52
N LYS A 132 11.08 6.54 6.32
CA LYS A 132 12.08 5.55 5.87
C LYS A 132 11.51 4.33 5.15
N THR A 133 10.19 4.17 5.12
CA THR A 133 9.55 2.91 4.70
C THR A 133 8.31 3.12 3.84
N SER A 134 8.41 3.96 2.82
CA SER A 134 7.30 4.28 1.92
C SER A 134 7.66 3.89 0.49
N TRP A 135 7.15 2.75 0.05
CA TRP A 135 7.38 2.23 -1.30
C TRP A 135 6.07 1.99 -2.05
N VAL A 136 6.13 2.14 -3.38
CA VAL A 136 5.03 1.84 -4.30
C VAL A 136 5.46 0.70 -5.22
N TYR A 137 4.62 -0.32 -5.36
CA TYR A 137 4.83 -1.39 -6.34
C TYR A 137 4.03 -1.09 -7.61
N THR A 138 4.73 -0.59 -8.63
CA THR A 138 4.13 -0.02 -9.85
C THR A 138 3.25 -0.96 -10.70
N PRO A 139 3.40 -2.30 -10.68
CA PRO A 139 2.52 -3.18 -11.46
C PRO A 139 1.09 -3.26 -10.92
N VAL A 140 0.86 -2.86 -9.67
CA VAL A 140 -0.41 -3.05 -8.98
C VAL A 140 -1.15 -1.72 -8.83
N SER A 141 -2.38 -1.69 -9.32
CA SER A 141 -3.34 -0.61 -9.13
C SER A 141 -4.75 -1.19 -9.12
N TYR A 142 -5.65 -0.53 -8.40
CA TYR A 142 -7.04 -0.96 -8.26
C TYR A 142 -7.96 0.24 -8.47
N VAL A 143 -9.04 0.04 -9.23
CA VAL A 143 -10.21 0.93 -9.16
C VAL A 143 -11.07 0.51 -7.98
N VAL A 144 -11.38 1.45 -7.09
CA VAL A 144 -12.20 1.22 -5.88
C VAL A 144 -13.27 2.31 -5.75
N PRO A 145 -14.40 2.06 -5.07
CA PRO A 145 -15.39 3.09 -4.81
C PRO A 145 -14.93 4.05 -3.70
N SER A 146 -15.54 5.24 -3.62
CA SER A 146 -15.24 6.23 -2.58
C SER A 146 -15.50 5.70 -1.17
N SER A 147 -16.50 4.82 -1.02
CA SER A 147 -16.95 4.22 0.24
C SER A 147 -15.86 3.45 0.98
N VAL A 148 -14.88 2.88 0.28
CA VAL A 148 -13.77 2.12 0.90
C VAL A 148 -12.55 2.97 1.21
N LEU A 149 -12.61 4.27 0.90
CA LEU A 149 -11.56 5.22 1.21
C LEU A 149 -11.94 6.04 2.44
N SER A 150 -10.94 6.38 3.24
CA SER A 150 -11.05 7.32 4.35
C SER A 150 -9.88 8.27 4.37
N GLU A 151 -9.93 9.26 5.25
CA GLU A 151 -8.79 10.13 5.49
C GLU A 151 -7.62 9.37 6.09
N PHE A 152 -6.41 9.79 5.72
CA PHE A 152 -5.18 9.30 6.33
C PHE A 152 -4.92 10.06 7.63
N ASP A 153 -5.49 9.53 8.71
CA ASP A 153 -5.54 10.13 10.06
C ASP A 153 -4.19 10.21 10.80
N LYS A 154 -3.07 9.91 10.14
CA LYS A 154 -1.74 9.91 10.76
C LYS A 154 -0.98 11.22 10.59
N THR A 155 -1.59 12.21 9.94
CA THR A 155 -1.05 13.54 9.73
C THR A 155 -2.13 14.60 9.98
N ILE A 156 -1.73 15.80 10.41
CA ILE A 156 -2.65 16.93 10.64
C ILE A 156 -3.23 17.44 9.31
N VAL A 157 -2.43 17.37 8.25
CA VAL A 157 -2.80 17.77 6.90
C VAL A 157 -3.03 16.55 6.02
N ARG A 158 -3.91 16.68 5.03
CA ARG A 158 -4.02 15.70 3.95
C ARG A 158 -2.74 15.70 3.13
N LEU A 159 -2.05 14.56 3.11
CA LEU A 159 -0.85 14.42 2.30
C LEU A 159 -1.21 14.39 0.82
N ARG A 160 -0.35 14.96 -0.02
CA ARG A 160 -0.50 14.98 -1.47
C ARG A 160 0.85 14.79 -2.14
N MET A 161 0.87 13.99 -3.21
CA MET A 161 2.04 13.85 -4.07
C MET A 161 2.36 15.15 -4.80
N ASP A 162 3.65 15.43 -4.96
CA ASP A 162 4.10 16.43 -5.92
C ASP A 162 3.62 16.07 -7.34
N GLN A 163 3.29 17.11 -8.12
CA GLN A 163 2.68 16.96 -9.44
C GLN A 163 3.61 16.28 -10.44
N MET A 164 4.92 16.52 -10.36
CA MET A 164 5.92 15.88 -11.23
C MET A 164 6.15 14.43 -10.81
N SER A 165 6.21 14.18 -9.51
CA SER A 165 6.26 12.82 -8.95
C SER A 165 5.05 11.98 -9.36
N LEU A 166 3.84 12.54 -9.31
CA LEU A 166 2.61 11.86 -9.74
C LEU A 166 2.65 11.53 -11.25
N LYS A 167 3.03 12.49 -12.10
CA LYS A 167 3.17 12.27 -13.55
C LYS A 167 4.19 11.18 -13.86
N SER A 168 5.36 11.23 -13.20
CA SER A 168 6.42 10.23 -13.32
C SER A 168 5.94 8.84 -12.91
N LEU A 169 5.22 8.74 -11.78
CA LEU A 169 4.66 7.49 -11.30
C LEU A 169 3.62 6.92 -12.28
N LEU A 170 2.67 7.74 -12.74
CA LEU A 170 1.67 7.33 -13.73
C LEU A 170 2.30 6.82 -15.02
N TRP A 171 3.32 7.52 -15.52
CA TRP A 171 4.04 7.09 -16.73
C TRP A 171 4.70 5.72 -16.57
N ASP A 172 5.30 5.46 -15.40
CA ASP A 172 5.84 4.15 -15.08
C ASP A 172 4.77 3.07 -15.01
N MET A 173 3.66 3.36 -14.34
CA MET A 173 2.58 2.41 -14.16
C MET A 173 1.91 2.05 -15.49
N LYS A 174 1.77 3.02 -16.41
CA LYS A 174 1.23 2.82 -17.76
C LYS A 174 2.02 1.84 -18.63
N ARG A 175 3.29 1.57 -18.30
CA ARG A 175 4.13 0.59 -19.02
C ARG A 175 3.76 -0.85 -18.70
N HIS A 176 3.03 -1.09 -17.62
CA HIS A 176 2.58 -2.44 -17.25
C HIS A 176 1.32 -2.81 -18.03
N ARG A 177 1.32 -3.99 -18.67
CA ARG A 177 0.23 -4.46 -19.56
C ARG A 177 -1.16 -4.35 -18.92
N GLY A 178 -1.26 -4.59 -17.62
CA GLY A 178 -2.54 -4.54 -16.90
C GLY A 178 -3.11 -3.13 -16.69
N PHE A 179 -2.29 -2.07 -16.77
CA PHE A 179 -2.71 -0.72 -16.44
C PHE A 179 -3.76 -0.18 -17.43
N ALA A 180 -3.60 -0.42 -18.73
CA ALA A 180 -4.51 0.07 -19.77
C ALA A 180 -5.94 -0.49 -19.65
N PHE A 181 -6.11 -1.65 -19.00
CA PHE A 181 -7.39 -2.35 -18.90
C PHE A 181 -8.05 -2.21 -17.53
N ARG A 182 -7.50 -1.43 -16.58
CA ARG A 182 -8.04 -1.32 -15.21
C ARG A 182 -9.49 -0.83 -15.20
N TRP A 183 -9.79 0.23 -15.93
CA TRP A 183 -11.14 0.77 -16.08
C TRP A 183 -12.09 -0.12 -16.92
N LYS A 184 -11.55 -1.08 -17.67
CA LYS A 184 -12.30 -2.03 -18.51
C LYS A 184 -12.41 -3.42 -17.89
N ASN A 185 -11.90 -3.61 -16.67
CA ASN A 185 -11.98 -4.88 -15.97
C ASN A 185 -13.44 -5.22 -15.62
N ASP A 186 -13.85 -6.47 -15.78
CA ASP A 186 -15.25 -6.88 -15.58
C ASP A 186 -15.78 -6.59 -14.18
N ASN A 187 -14.96 -6.77 -13.13
CA ASN A 187 -15.35 -6.42 -11.76
C ASN A 187 -15.57 -4.92 -11.60
N VAL A 188 -14.74 -4.11 -12.28
CA VAL A 188 -14.87 -2.65 -12.31
C VAL A 188 -16.11 -2.23 -13.10
N LEU A 189 -16.38 -2.85 -14.25
CA LEU A 189 -17.60 -2.57 -15.02
C LEU A 189 -18.86 -2.92 -14.24
N ARG A 190 -18.87 -4.06 -13.53
CA ARG A 190 -19.97 -4.46 -12.64
C ARG A 190 -20.19 -3.45 -11.53
N MET A 191 -19.11 -3.02 -10.86
CA MET A 191 -19.16 -2.01 -9.80
C MET A 191 -19.64 -0.65 -10.33
N LEU A 192 -19.23 -0.25 -11.54
CA LEU A 192 -19.70 0.96 -12.22
C LEU A 192 -21.17 0.86 -12.69
N GLY A 193 -21.88 -0.25 -12.44
CA GLY A 193 -23.23 -0.48 -12.94
C GLY A 193 -23.31 -0.60 -14.48
N LYS A 194 -22.17 -0.72 -15.16
CA LYS A 194 -22.12 -0.90 -16.62
C LYS A 194 -22.39 -2.36 -16.91
N ARG A 195 -23.61 -2.65 -17.37
CA ARG A 195 -23.98 -3.99 -17.85
C ARG A 195 -22.94 -4.44 -18.88
N LEU A 196 -22.26 -5.55 -18.62
CA LEU A 196 -21.57 -6.26 -19.68
C LEU A 196 -22.62 -6.65 -20.73
N PRO A 197 -22.25 -6.72 -22.03
CA PRO A 197 -23.10 -7.38 -23.02
C PRO A 197 -23.21 -8.85 -22.61
N THR A 198 -24.25 -9.18 -21.87
CA THR A 198 -24.61 -10.57 -21.60
C THR A 198 -25.13 -11.15 -22.90
N ASN A 199 -24.28 -11.89 -23.61
CA ASN A 199 -24.71 -12.87 -24.61
C ASN A 199 -25.39 -14.05 -23.89
N LYS A 200 -26.50 -13.77 -23.21
CA LYS A 200 -27.46 -14.74 -22.75
C LYS A 200 -28.82 -14.20 -23.16
N GLY A 201 -29.33 -14.76 -24.25
CA GLY A 201 -30.72 -14.54 -24.66
C GLY A 201 -31.69 -14.90 -23.51
N PRO A 202 -32.96 -14.51 -23.63
CA PRO A 202 -33.95 -14.73 -22.60
C PRO A 202 -34.20 -16.24 -22.45
N VAL A 203 -33.61 -16.86 -21.43
CA VAL A 203 -34.05 -18.18 -20.99
C VAL A 203 -35.20 -17.94 -20.04
N SER A 204 -36.42 -18.07 -20.58
CA SER A 204 -37.63 -18.27 -19.79
C SER A 204 -37.44 -19.56 -18.98
N ILE A 205 -37.37 -19.45 -17.66
CA ILE A 205 -37.46 -20.62 -16.78
C ILE A 205 -38.67 -20.39 -15.89
N GLN A 206 -39.75 -21.08 -16.25
CA GLN A 206 -40.90 -21.34 -15.38
C GLN A 206 -40.41 -21.88 -14.04
N ALA A 207 -40.88 -21.25 -12.98
CA ALA A 207 -40.80 -21.77 -11.64
C ALA A 207 -41.48 -23.15 -11.56
N SER A 208 -40.82 -24.09 -10.91
CA SER A 208 -41.45 -25.27 -10.32
C SER A 208 -40.82 -25.49 -8.96
N ALA A 209 -41.67 -25.49 -7.94
CA ALA A 209 -41.34 -25.62 -6.54
C ALA A 209 -41.28 -27.09 -6.10
N SER A 210 -40.76 -27.29 -4.88
CA SER A 210 -40.66 -28.53 -4.06
C SER A 210 -39.31 -29.25 -4.21
N SER A 211 -38.61 -29.74 -3.17
CA SER A 211 -38.95 -29.99 -1.76
C SER A 211 -37.69 -30.35 -0.94
N LEU A 212 -37.72 -30.02 0.37
CA LEU A 212 -37.19 -30.73 1.55
C LEU A 212 -35.72 -31.27 1.62
N ALA A 213 -34.98 -30.69 2.58
CA ALA A 213 -34.17 -31.27 3.68
C ALA A 213 -33.14 -32.39 3.40
N SER A 214 -31.86 -32.15 3.77
CA SER A 214 -31.28 -32.65 5.03
C SER A 214 -29.78 -32.30 5.20
N ASP A 215 -29.40 -32.22 6.48
CA ASP A 215 -28.14 -31.91 7.15
C ASP A 215 -26.81 -32.43 6.58
N SER A 216 -25.72 -31.64 6.79
CA SER A 216 -24.50 -32.09 7.50
C SER A 216 -23.47 -30.96 7.76
N LYS A 217 -23.32 -30.61 9.05
CA LYS A 217 -22.12 -30.26 9.86
C LYS A 217 -21.13 -29.14 9.43
N PRO A 218 -20.81 -28.17 10.31
CA PRO A 218 -19.84 -27.10 10.02
C PRO A 218 -18.38 -27.50 10.30
N ALA A 219 -17.48 -27.15 9.38
CA ALA A 219 -16.03 -27.26 9.55
C ALA A 219 -15.47 -26.04 10.31
N THR A 220 -14.67 -26.33 11.33
CA THR A 220 -14.01 -25.34 12.21
C THR A 220 -12.84 -24.67 11.48
N PRO A 221 -12.75 -23.32 11.42
CA PRO A 221 -11.58 -22.66 10.86
C PRO A 221 -10.44 -22.57 11.88
N LYS A 222 -9.24 -23.02 11.46
CA LYS A 222 -7.98 -22.85 12.21
C LYS A 222 -7.59 -21.36 12.30
N PRO A 223 -6.93 -20.95 13.39
CA PRO A 223 -6.53 -19.55 13.58
C PRO A 223 -5.45 -19.13 12.57
N SER A 224 -5.80 -18.18 11.70
CA SER A 224 -4.84 -17.44 10.88
C SER A 224 -3.99 -16.52 11.77
N LYS A 225 -2.67 -16.55 11.58
CA LYS A 225 -1.71 -15.65 12.24
C LYS A 225 -2.15 -14.18 12.05
N PRO A 226 -2.03 -13.32 13.07
CA PRO A 226 -2.54 -11.96 12.99
C PRO A 226 -1.74 -11.15 11.95
N ALA A 227 -2.45 -10.60 10.98
CA ALA A 227 -1.92 -9.56 10.11
C ALA A 227 -1.61 -8.32 10.96
N MET A 228 -0.35 -7.88 10.99
CA MET A 228 0.04 -6.65 11.68
C MET A 228 -0.69 -5.46 11.05
N THR A 229 -1.61 -4.87 11.81
CA THR A 229 -2.31 -3.64 11.44
C THR A 229 -1.46 -2.44 11.83
N TRP A 230 -1.53 -1.36 11.05
CA TRP A 230 -0.86 -0.09 11.36
C TRP A 230 -1.26 0.48 12.74
N ALA A 231 -2.48 0.17 13.20
CA ALA A 231 -2.99 0.54 14.51
C ALA A 231 -2.28 -0.19 15.69
N ALA A 232 -1.67 -1.36 15.46
CA ALA A 232 -0.91 -2.09 16.49
C ALA A 232 0.48 -1.50 16.72
N VAL A 233 1.06 -0.81 15.73
CA VAL A 233 2.40 -0.19 15.82
C VAL A 233 2.33 1.19 16.48
N ALA A 234 1.26 1.95 16.23
CA ALA A 234 1.07 3.28 16.83
C ALA A 234 0.80 3.24 18.35
N ARG A 235 0.44 2.07 18.91
CA ARG A 235 0.12 1.86 20.33
C ARG A 235 1.26 1.24 21.15
N SER A 236 2.47 1.12 20.62
CA SER A 236 3.58 0.52 21.36
C SER A 236 4.08 1.46 22.48
N PRO A 237 3.99 1.09 23.77
CA PRO A 237 4.41 1.92 24.89
C PRO A 237 5.88 1.68 25.30
N TYR A 238 6.74 1.17 24.42
CA TYR A 238 8.15 0.93 24.75
C TYR A 238 9.02 2.18 24.56
N SER A 239 8.66 3.24 25.29
CA SER A 239 9.53 4.36 25.63
C SER A 239 10.06 4.14 27.04
N ARG A 240 11.20 3.44 27.16
CA ARG A 240 12.16 3.65 28.26
C ARG A 240 13.53 3.12 27.83
N PRO A 241 14.58 3.96 27.80
CA PRO A 241 15.93 3.50 27.51
C PRO A 241 16.43 2.66 28.69
N ARG A 242 16.85 1.42 28.41
CA ARG A 242 17.64 0.64 29.36
C ARG A 242 19.11 0.94 29.07
N SER A 243 19.76 1.64 30.01
CA SER A 243 21.20 1.92 29.98
C SER A 243 22.00 0.62 29.81
N PRO A 244 22.98 0.55 28.90
CA PRO A 244 23.92 -0.56 28.89
C PRO A 244 25.01 -0.32 29.95
N SER A 245 25.13 -1.24 30.90
CA SER A 245 26.35 -1.39 31.71
C SER A 245 27.46 -2.04 30.86
N PRO A 246 28.73 -1.66 31.05
CA PRO A 246 29.83 -2.08 30.19
C PRO A 246 30.35 -3.47 30.61
N GLN A 247 30.65 -4.32 29.64
CA GLN A 247 31.47 -5.52 29.86
C GLN A 247 32.58 -5.64 28.82
N PRO A 248 33.71 -6.28 29.20
CA PRO A 248 35.04 -5.82 28.84
C PRO A 248 35.55 -6.43 27.54
N MET A 249 36.53 -5.74 26.95
CA MET A 249 37.38 -6.22 25.86
C MET A 249 37.95 -7.60 26.16
N GLN A 250 37.82 -8.52 25.20
CA GLN A 250 38.87 -9.50 24.96
C GLN A 250 39.37 -9.38 23.52
N ARG A 251 40.64 -8.98 23.45
CA ARG A 251 41.51 -8.93 22.28
C ARG A 251 42.30 -10.25 22.23
N SER A 252 42.90 -10.51 21.07
CA SER A 252 43.89 -11.55 20.71
C SER A 252 43.30 -12.89 20.25
N HIS A 253 43.69 -13.51 19.12
CA HIS A 253 44.74 -13.25 18.12
C HIS A 253 44.39 -13.95 16.79
N PRO A 254 44.97 -13.52 15.65
CA PRO A 254 44.98 -14.25 14.39
C PRO A 254 46.28 -15.03 14.17
N GLN A 255 46.18 -16.28 13.71
CA GLN A 255 47.24 -17.06 13.02
C GLN A 255 46.50 -17.79 11.89
N ASN A 256 46.94 -17.86 10.63
CA ASN A 256 48.27 -18.10 10.07
C ASN A 256 48.26 -17.75 8.55
N PRO A 257 49.34 -17.94 7.73
CA PRO A 257 49.92 -16.86 6.96
C PRO A 257 49.96 -17.07 5.43
N ALA A 258 50.29 -15.97 4.75
CA ALA A 258 51.07 -15.86 3.51
C ALA A 258 50.98 -16.96 2.44
N ARG A 259 50.42 -16.60 1.27
CA ARG A 259 50.99 -16.98 -0.03
C ARG A 259 51.30 -15.73 -0.85
N PHE A 260 52.59 -15.43 -0.91
CA PHE A 260 53.21 -14.56 -1.90
C PHE A 260 52.99 -15.14 -3.30
N VAL A 261 52.44 -14.36 -4.22
CA VAL A 261 52.64 -14.55 -5.65
C VAL A 261 53.21 -13.25 -6.20
N THR A 262 54.49 -13.34 -6.53
CA THR A 262 55.34 -12.29 -7.08
C THR A 262 54.88 -11.93 -8.49
N LEU A 263 54.41 -10.70 -8.71
CA LEU A 263 54.26 -10.14 -10.05
C LEU A 263 55.58 -9.49 -10.48
N ARG A 264 56.20 -10.04 -11.52
CA ARG A 264 57.38 -9.46 -12.19
C ARG A 264 56.97 -8.16 -12.92
N PRO A 265 57.75 -7.07 -12.83
CA PRO A 265 57.62 -5.97 -13.79
C PRO A 265 58.42 -6.29 -15.05
N SER A 266 57.76 -6.26 -16.21
CA SER A 266 58.43 -6.20 -17.52
C SER A 266 58.58 -4.74 -17.92
N LYS A 267 59.83 -4.26 -17.94
CA LYS A 267 60.26 -3.13 -18.76
C LYS A 267 60.87 -3.69 -20.04
N SER A 268 60.42 -3.20 -21.19
CA SER A 268 61.29 -3.03 -22.36
C SER A 268 60.80 -1.81 -23.12
N GLN A 269 61.70 -0.83 -23.19
CA GLN A 269 61.66 0.32 -24.07
C GLN A 269 62.01 -0.08 -25.51
N ALA A 270 61.77 0.88 -26.40
CA ALA A 270 62.50 1.18 -27.65
C ALA A 270 62.04 0.44 -28.92
N VAL A 271 62.00 1.01 -30.13
CA VAL A 271 62.30 2.35 -30.71
C VAL A 271 61.89 2.27 -32.20
N GLN A 272 61.60 3.43 -32.84
CA GLN A 272 61.52 3.73 -34.30
C GLN A 272 60.31 3.16 -35.09
N ALA A 273 59.72 3.89 -36.05
CA ALA A 273 60.23 4.99 -36.89
C ALA A 273 59.37 6.26 -36.84
#